data_AF-A0A2H6N1D1-F1
#
_entry.id   AF-A0A2H6N1D1-F1
#
_cell.length_a   1.000
_cell.length_b   1.000
_cell.length_c   1.000
_cell.angle_alpha   90.00
_cell.angle_beta   90.00
_cell.angle_gamma   90.00
#
_symmetry.space_group_name_H-M   'P 1'
#
loop_
_entity.id
_entity.type
_entity.pdbx_description
1 polymer ?
#
loop_
_entity_poly.entity_id
_entity_poly.type
_entity_poly.pdbx_seq_one_letter_code
_entity_poly.pdbx_strand_id
1 'polypeptide(L)'
;FYGSQTGTAKRFALVLTKAVASINLPAEIIDMQDYDPDDCLIDEISSKNICIFLVATYTDGKSTENAAWFCKWLEEAANDFRVGKAYLKGLRYAVFGLGNSVYADHFNTVSRNVDKWLWMLGARRILSCARGDGNVVKSQHGSIEADFEAWKAKLLMRLQALAKGEQKACSGRCKKGQCRSKSKVSQEAKEQETSEHVEKEEEDFFETTSEEESDIENGRGADQ
;
A
#
# COMPACT_ATOMS: atom_id res chain seq x y z
N PHE A 1 9.14 -3.16 -4.99
CA PHE A 1 10.07 -3.30 -3.85
C PHE A 1 10.91 -4.55 -4.00
N TYR A 2 12.22 -4.47 -3.73
CA TYR A 2 13.07 -5.66 -3.64
C TYR A 2 13.93 -5.70 -2.36
N GLY A 3 14.08 -6.91 -1.80
CA GLY A 3 15.06 -7.24 -0.77
C GLY A 3 16.04 -8.27 -1.32
N SER A 4 17.30 -7.90 -1.50
CA SER A 4 18.30 -8.73 -2.19
C SER A 4 19.70 -8.60 -1.59
N GLN A 5 20.36 -9.73 -1.29
CA GLN A 5 21.78 -9.74 -0.88
C GLN A 5 22.73 -9.84 -2.08
N THR A 6 22.45 -10.77 -3.00
CA THR A 6 23.32 -11.09 -4.15
C THR A 6 22.74 -10.65 -5.50
N GLY A 7 21.76 -9.75 -5.48
CA GLY A 7 21.15 -9.17 -6.69
C GLY A 7 20.04 -9.99 -7.39
N THR A 8 19.75 -11.24 -7.00
CA THR A 8 18.70 -12.04 -7.69
C THR A 8 17.32 -11.39 -7.65
N ALA A 9 16.88 -10.89 -6.48
CA ALA A 9 15.57 -10.25 -6.37
C ALA A 9 15.51 -8.92 -7.14
N LYS A 10 16.62 -8.16 -7.16
CA LYS A 10 16.78 -6.94 -7.98
C LYS A 10 16.68 -7.25 -9.47
N ARG A 11 17.33 -8.32 -9.94
CA ARG A 11 17.22 -8.80 -11.34
C ARG A 11 15.78 -9.18 -11.68
N PHE A 12 15.09 -9.89 -10.78
CA PHE A 12 13.68 -10.24 -10.99
C PHE A 12 12.78 -8.99 -11.02
N ALA A 13 13.08 -7.96 -10.21
CA ALA A 13 12.36 -6.68 -10.29
C ALA A 13 12.55 -6.03 -11.67
N LEU A 14 13.77 -5.98 -12.19
CA LEU A 14 14.06 -5.46 -13.54
C LEU A 14 13.32 -6.22 -14.64
N VAL A 15 13.29 -7.55 -14.57
CA VAL A 15 12.53 -8.40 -15.52
C VAL A 15 11.04 -8.14 -15.41
N LEU A 16 10.51 -8.04 -14.19
CA LEU A 16 9.09 -7.80 -13.94
C LEU A 16 8.66 -6.43 -14.47
N THR A 17 9.42 -5.36 -14.20
CA THR A 17 9.11 -4.01 -14.69
C THR A 17 9.02 -3.97 -16.21
N LYS A 18 9.96 -4.62 -16.92
CA LYS A 18 9.89 -4.73 -18.40
C LYS A 18 8.64 -5.48 -18.87
N ALA A 19 8.25 -6.54 -18.17
CA ALA A 19 7.07 -7.33 -18.51
C ALA A 19 5.73 -6.62 -18.15
N VAL A 20 5.73 -5.76 -17.14
CA VAL A 20 4.59 -4.91 -16.79
C VAL A 20 4.45 -3.76 -17.81
N ALA A 21 5.57 -3.19 -18.27
CA ALA A 21 5.57 -2.19 -19.32
C ALA A 21 4.98 -2.72 -20.64
N SER A 22 5.22 -4.01 -20.99
CA SER A 22 4.67 -4.60 -22.21
C SER A 22 3.14 -4.79 -22.19
N ILE A 23 2.50 -4.65 -21.02
CA ILE A 23 1.03 -4.62 -20.89
C ILE A 23 0.50 -3.19 -20.66
N ASN A 24 1.29 -2.17 -21.02
CA ASN A 24 0.96 -0.74 -20.92
C ASN A 24 0.64 -0.25 -19.51
N LEU A 25 1.28 -0.82 -18.50
CA LEU A 25 1.20 -0.35 -17.11
C LEU A 25 2.52 0.28 -16.69
N PRO A 26 2.50 1.45 -16.03
CA PRO A 26 3.70 2.02 -15.44
C PRO A 26 4.15 1.16 -14.24
N ALA A 27 5.46 1.06 -14.05
CA ALA A 27 6.03 0.36 -12.92
C ALA A 27 7.37 0.99 -12.51
N GLU A 28 7.57 1.09 -11.20
CA GLU A 28 8.79 1.59 -10.59
C GLU A 28 9.46 0.50 -9.77
N ILE A 29 10.79 0.54 -9.70
CA ILE A 29 11.59 -0.35 -8.87
C ILE A 29 12.12 0.45 -7.70
N ILE A 30 11.73 0.04 -6.49
CA ILE A 30 12.15 0.63 -5.24
C ILE A 30 13.02 -0.38 -4.49
N ASP A 31 14.24 0.04 -4.11
CA ASP A 31 15.04 -0.65 -3.11
C ASP A 31 14.41 -0.43 -1.73
N MET A 32 14.23 -1.50 -0.95
CA MET A 32 13.65 -1.37 0.39
C MET A 32 14.51 -0.55 1.36
N GLN A 33 15.80 -0.35 1.06
CA GLN A 33 16.69 0.46 1.89
C GLN A 33 16.41 1.96 1.73
N ASP A 34 15.98 2.37 0.54
CA ASP A 34 15.76 3.77 0.17
C ASP A 34 14.30 4.20 0.39
N TYR A 35 13.53 3.40 1.13
CA TYR A 35 12.10 3.60 1.31
C TYR A 35 11.73 3.60 2.79
N ASP A 36 11.11 4.69 3.23
CA ASP A 36 10.57 4.80 4.58
C ASP A 36 9.10 4.34 4.61
N PRO A 37 8.80 3.18 5.22
CA PRO A 37 7.44 2.66 5.22
C PRO A 37 6.46 3.44 6.10
N ASP A 38 6.93 4.22 7.08
CA ASP A 38 6.06 4.89 8.05
C ASP A 38 5.22 5.99 7.38
N ASP A 39 5.87 6.81 6.56
CA ASP A 39 5.22 7.88 5.82
C ASP A 39 4.69 7.40 4.46
N CYS A 40 5.47 6.59 3.72
CA CYS A 40 5.21 6.38 2.30
C CYS A 40 4.20 5.25 1.98
N LEU A 41 4.00 4.25 2.85
CA LEU A 41 3.06 3.15 2.52
C LEU A 41 1.59 3.62 2.53
N ILE A 42 1.28 4.66 3.30
CA ILE A 42 -0.05 5.26 3.33
C ILE A 42 -0.35 5.94 2.00
N ASP A 43 0.62 6.61 1.39
CA ASP A 43 0.45 7.28 0.10
C ASP A 43 0.15 6.29 -1.05
N GLU A 44 0.69 5.08 -0.96
CA GLU A 44 0.41 3.99 -1.91
C GLU A 44 -1.06 3.53 -1.87
N ILE A 45 -1.75 3.71 -0.73
CA ILE A 45 -3.18 3.40 -0.57
C ILE A 45 -4.01 4.35 -1.44
N SER A 46 -3.72 5.65 -1.36
CA SER A 46 -4.45 6.72 -2.07
C SER A 46 -4.19 6.68 -3.57
N SER A 47 -2.97 6.30 -3.97
CA SER A 47 -2.51 6.31 -5.37
C SER A 47 -3.11 5.20 -6.25
N LYS A 48 -3.95 4.31 -5.69
CA LYS A 48 -4.43 3.09 -6.37
C LYS A 48 -3.28 2.25 -6.93
N ASN A 49 -2.10 2.30 -6.33
CA ASN A 49 -0.98 1.49 -6.77
C ASN A 49 -1.16 0.02 -6.37
N ILE A 50 -0.30 -0.83 -6.89
CA ILE A 50 -0.19 -2.24 -6.50
C ILE A 50 1.26 -2.49 -6.13
N CYS A 51 1.51 -2.72 -4.85
CA CYS A 51 2.85 -2.94 -4.33
C CYS A 51 3.26 -4.40 -4.55
N ILE A 52 4.36 -4.61 -5.26
CA ILE A 52 4.90 -5.95 -5.50
C ILE A 52 6.21 -6.08 -4.73
N PHE A 53 6.28 -7.12 -3.89
CA PHE A 53 7.41 -7.40 -3.00
C PHE A 53 8.16 -8.63 -3.48
N LEU A 54 9.41 -8.43 -3.92
CA LEU A 54 10.34 -9.51 -4.28
C LEU A 54 11.40 -9.61 -3.18
N VAL A 55 11.27 -10.55 -2.27
CA VAL A 55 12.10 -10.58 -1.04
C VAL A 55 12.84 -11.90 -0.89
N ALA A 56 14.15 -11.82 -0.72
CA ALA A 56 14.97 -12.97 -0.39
C ALA A 56 15.00 -13.25 1.12
N THR A 57 15.03 -14.53 1.46
CA THR A 57 15.35 -15.00 2.82
C THR A 57 16.83 -15.35 2.87
N TYR A 58 17.53 -14.85 3.89
CA TYR A 58 18.95 -15.10 4.12
C TYR A 58 19.15 -15.94 5.40
N THR A 59 20.34 -15.85 6.00
CA THR A 59 20.76 -16.64 7.18
C THR A 59 19.73 -16.59 8.31
N ASP A 60 19.44 -17.75 8.91
CA ASP A 60 18.52 -17.92 10.05
C ASP A 60 17.11 -17.35 9.82
N GLY A 61 16.65 -17.36 8.57
CA GLY A 61 15.31 -16.88 8.21
C GLY A 61 15.16 -15.35 8.21
N LYS A 62 16.28 -14.62 8.35
CA LYS A 62 16.30 -13.15 8.35
C LYS A 62 16.15 -12.59 6.94
N SER A 63 15.71 -11.33 6.87
CA SER A 63 15.71 -10.55 5.63
C SER A 63 17.14 -10.22 5.18
N THR A 64 17.25 -9.79 3.93
CA THR A 64 18.48 -9.20 3.41
C THR A 64 18.73 -7.84 4.08
N GLU A 65 19.98 -7.40 4.09
CA GLU A 65 20.38 -6.17 4.76
C GLU A 65 19.58 -4.96 4.27
N ASN A 66 19.42 -4.82 2.95
CA ASN A 66 18.65 -3.75 2.32
C ASN A 66 17.14 -3.79 2.64
N ALA A 67 16.62 -4.88 3.22
CA ALA A 67 15.21 -5.03 3.59
C ALA A 67 15.00 -5.12 5.11
N ALA A 68 16.06 -5.00 5.90
CA ALA A 68 16.02 -5.20 7.35
C ALA A 68 15.08 -4.21 8.04
N TRP A 69 15.25 -2.91 7.76
CA TRP A 69 14.42 -1.85 8.32
C TRP A 69 12.94 -2.03 7.95
N PHE A 70 12.64 -2.17 6.65
CA PHE A 70 11.28 -2.37 6.16
C PHE A 70 10.58 -3.57 6.82
N CYS A 71 11.26 -4.71 6.91
CA CYS A 71 10.68 -5.91 7.53
C CYS A 71 10.45 -5.73 9.02
N LYS A 72 11.38 -5.08 9.73
CA LYS A 72 11.26 -4.78 11.16
C LYS A 72 10.08 -3.85 11.44
N TRP A 73 9.97 -2.75 10.71
CA TRP A 73 8.84 -1.82 10.85
C TRP A 73 7.51 -2.54 10.62
N LEU A 74 7.43 -3.38 9.57
CA LEU A 74 6.20 -4.09 9.23
C LEU A 74 5.81 -5.12 10.31
N GLU A 75 6.79 -5.76 10.94
CA GLU A 75 6.59 -6.64 12.08
C GLU A 75 6.08 -5.86 13.31
N GLU A 76 6.73 -4.75 13.64
CA GLU A 76 6.36 -3.91 14.79
C GLU A 76 4.95 -3.34 14.61
N ALA A 77 4.65 -2.75 13.46
CA ALA A 77 3.34 -2.22 13.13
C ALA A 77 2.24 -3.29 13.19
N ALA A 78 2.50 -4.50 12.70
CA ALA A 78 1.51 -5.58 12.72
C ALA A 78 1.23 -6.13 14.12
N ASN A 79 2.15 -5.96 15.08
CA ASN A 79 2.02 -6.45 16.44
C ASN A 79 1.73 -5.34 17.48
N ASP A 80 1.81 -4.06 17.11
CA ASP A 80 1.48 -2.94 17.98
C ASP A 80 -0.05 -2.79 18.12
N PHE A 81 -0.54 -2.87 19.37
CA PHE A 81 -1.96 -2.74 19.68
C PHE A 81 -2.53 -1.33 19.40
N ARG A 82 -1.66 -0.32 19.31
CA ARG A 82 -2.02 1.07 18.97
C ARG A 82 -2.25 1.24 17.47
N VAL A 83 -1.64 0.39 16.64
CA VAL A 83 -1.83 0.39 15.19
C VAL A 83 -3.11 -0.37 14.84
N GLY A 84 -4.05 0.32 14.21
CA GLY A 84 -5.33 -0.29 13.82
C GLY A 84 -5.13 -1.43 12.81
N LYS A 85 -5.90 -2.51 12.93
CA LYS A 85 -5.90 -3.65 11.96
C LYS A 85 -6.31 -3.26 10.52
N ALA A 86 -6.74 -2.02 10.32
CA ALA A 86 -7.11 -1.45 9.03
C ALA A 86 -6.11 -0.37 8.57
N TYR A 87 -4.94 -0.28 9.19
CA TYR A 87 -3.92 0.75 8.92
C TYR A 87 -3.52 0.79 7.43
N LEU A 88 -3.34 -0.37 6.81
CA LEU A 88 -3.06 -0.50 5.37
C LEU A 88 -4.30 -0.85 4.54
N LYS A 89 -5.50 -0.51 5.02
CA LYS A 89 -6.75 -0.80 4.30
C LYS A 89 -6.78 -0.04 2.99
N GLY A 90 -6.84 -0.80 1.89
CA GLY A 90 -6.86 -0.27 0.52
C GLY A 90 -5.54 -0.51 -0.22
N LEU A 91 -4.43 -0.72 0.50
CA LEU A 91 -3.18 -1.18 -0.09
C LEU A 91 -3.41 -2.52 -0.80
N ARG A 92 -2.97 -2.64 -2.05
CA ARG A 92 -3.06 -3.87 -2.84
C ARG A 92 -1.67 -4.42 -3.06
N TYR A 93 -1.48 -5.72 -2.83
CA TYR A 93 -0.13 -6.28 -2.92
C TYR A 93 -0.05 -7.71 -3.46
N ALA A 94 1.16 -8.06 -3.90
CA ALA A 94 1.59 -9.43 -4.18
C ALA A 94 3.02 -9.64 -3.68
N VAL A 95 3.33 -10.87 -3.24
CA VAL A 95 4.66 -11.23 -2.73
C VAL A 95 5.20 -12.43 -3.50
N PHE A 96 6.45 -12.34 -3.92
CA PHE A 96 7.24 -13.47 -4.38
C PHE A 96 8.47 -13.59 -3.50
N GLY A 97 8.59 -14.73 -2.83
CA GLY A 97 9.73 -15.04 -2.00
C GLY A 97 10.84 -15.74 -2.78
N LEU A 98 12.08 -15.37 -2.49
CA LEU A 98 13.26 -16.09 -2.93
C LEU A 98 13.83 -16.85 -1.72
N GLY A 99 13.77 -18.18 -1.77
CA GLY A 99 14.28 -19.03 -0.71
C GLY A 99 14.93 -20.29 -1.27
N ASN A 100 15.39 -21.15 -0.38
CA ASN A 100 15.96 -22.45 -0.73
C ASN A 100 15.52 -23.48 0.32
N SER A 101 14.77 -24.50 -0.12
CA SER A 101 14.17 -25.50 0.77
C SER A 101 15.17 -26.52 1.34
N VAL A 102 16.44 -26.43 0.97
CA VAL A 102 17.53 -27.07 1.73
C VAL A 102 17.57 -26.53 3.16
N TYR A 103 17.24 -25.25 3.36
CA TYR A 103 17.06 -24.63 4.67
C TYR A 103 15.61 -24.80 5.15
N ALA A 104 15.23 -26.03 5.48
CA ALA A 104 13.84 -26.41 5.74
C ALA A 104 13.14 -25.52 6.78
N ASP A 105 13.78 -25.24 7.91
CA ASP A 105 13.22 -24.46 9.02
C ASP A 105 12.96 -22.99 8.67
N HIS A 106 13.67 -22.49 7.65
CA HIS A 106 13.66 -21.10 7.25
C HIS A 106 13.25 -20.89 5.79
N PHE A 107 12.63 -21.89 5.17
CA PHE A 107 12.24 -21.80 3.78
C PHE A 107 11.22 -20.66 3.56
N ASN A 108 11.67 -19.62 2.85
CA ASN A 108 10.88 -18.45 2.48
C ASN A 108 10.26 -17.69 3.67
N THR A 109 10.89 -17.74 4.86
CA THR A 109 10.38 -17.09 6.09
C THR A 109 10.03 -15.62 5.89
N VAL A 110 10.91 -14.85 5.24
CA VAL A 110 10.71 -13.40 5.04
C VAL A 110 9.47 -13.12 4.22
N SER A 111 9.31 -13.81 3.08
CA SER A 111 8.13 -13.64 2.21
C SER A 111 6.82 -14.04 2.90
N ARG A 112 6.85 -15.08 3.74
CA ARG A 112 5.70 -15.53 4.53
C ARG A 112 5.34 -14.49 5.58
N ASN A 113 6.34 -13.90 6.23
CA ASN A 113 6.13 -12.88 7.25
C ASN A 113 5.61 -11.59 6.65
N VAL A 114 6.22 -11.07 5.58
CA VAL A 114 5.74 -9.87 4.87
C VAL A 114 4.30 -10.06 4.40
N ASP A 115 3.97 -11.20 3.80
CA ASP A 115 2.61 -11.53 3.36
C ASP A 115 1.60 -11.61 4.53
N LYS A 116 2.03 -12.14 5.68
CA LYS A 116 1.21 -12.22 6.91
C LYS A 116 0.98 -10.84 7.51
N TRP A 117 2.03 -10.05 7.69
CA TRP A 117 1.96 -8.74 8.35
C TRP A 117 1.17 -7.72 7.53
N LEU A 118 1.37 -7.67 6.21
CA LEU A 118 0.54 -6.85 5.32
C LEU A 118 -0.95 -7.21 5.44
N TRP A 119 -1.25 -8.52 5.49
CA TRP A 119 -2.62 -8.97 5.69
C TRP A 119 -3.18 -8.59 7.08
N MET A 120 -2.39 -8.72 8.14
CA MET A 120 -2.78 -8.33 9.51
C MET A 120 -3.12 -6.84 9.63
N LEU A 121 -2.42 -5.99 8.86
CA LEU A 121 -2.64 -4.54 8.77
C LEU A 121 -3.79 -4.15 7.82
N GLY A 122 -4.49 -5.12 7.23
CA GLY A 122 -5.68 -4.87 6.41
C GLY A 122 -5.42 -4.67 4.92
N ALA A 123 -4.19 -4.88 4.45
CA ALA A 123 -3.87 -4.82 3.03
C ALA A 123 -4.52 -6.00 2.26
N ARG A 124 -4.87 -5.76 0.99
CA ARG A 124 -5.55 -6.72 0.13
C ARG A 124 -4.58 -7.41 -0.83
N ARG A 125 -4.42 -8.72 -0.65
CA ARG A 125 -3.68 -9.57 -1.57
C ARG A 125 -4.37 -9.67 -2.94
N ILE A 126 -3.64 -9.38 -4.03
CA ILE A 126 -4.15 -9.53 -5.40
C ILE A 126 -3.81 -10.90 -6.03
N LEU A 127 -2.75 -11.53 -5.55
CA LEU A 127 -2.24 -12.83 -5.98
C LEU A 127 -1.61 -13.56 -4.78
N SER A 128 -1.80 -14.87 -4.67
CA SER A 128 -1.23 -15.69 -3.59
C SER A 128 0.29 -15.51 -3.50
N CYS A 129 0.82 -15.39 -2.28
CA CYS A 129 2.26 -15.40 -2.04
C CYS A 129 2.87 -16.69 -2.61
N ALA A 130 3.86 -16.52 -3.50
CA ALA A 130 4.60 -17.63 -4.09
C ALA A 130 6.00 -17.73 -3.49
N ARG A 131 6.52 -18.95 -3.48
CA ARG A 131 7.77 -19.32 -2.83
C ARG A 131 8.68 -19.92 -3.88
N GLY A 132 9.54 -19.09 -4.47
CA GLY A 132 10.58 -19.58 -5.36
C GLY A 132 11.61 -20.38 -4.57
N ASP A 133 12.08 -21.47 -5.16
CA ASP A 133 13.00 -22.39 -4.51
C ASP A 133 14.30 -22.57 -5.32
N GLY A 134 15.43 -22.21 -4.71
CA GLY A 134 16.76 -22.48 -5.25
C GLY A 134 17.15 -23.96 -5.24
N ASN A 135 16.43 -24.81 -4.49
CA ASN A 135 16.61 -26.25 -4.54
C ASN A 135 15.90 -26.82 -5.77
N VAL A 136 16.67 -27.10 -6.83
CA VAL A 136 16.15 -27.63 -8.10
C VAL A 136 15.33 -28.92 -7.96
N VAL A 137 15.59 -29.73 -6.92
CA VAL A 137 14.88 -31.00 -6.68
C VAL A 137 13.48 -30.78 -6.12
N LYS A 138 13.29 -29.72 -5.32
CA LYS A 138 12.02 -29.42 -4.62
C LYS A 138 11.27 -28.24 -5.23
N SER A 139 11.92 -27.44 -6.07
CA SER A 139 11.30 -26.36 -6.83
C SER A 139 10.12 -26.88 -7.64
N GLN A 140 9.03 -26.12 -7.65
CA GLN A 140 7.81 -26.50 -8.35
C GLN A 140 8.03 -26.57 -9.88
N HIS A 141 8.90 -25.70 -10.39
CA HIS A 141 9.20 -25.58 -11.82
C HIS A 141 10.66 -25.89 -12.17
N GLY A 142 11.42 -26.48 -11.24
CA GLY A 142 12.79 -26.96 -11.44
C GLY A 142 13.90 -25.93 -11.20
N SER A 143 13.55 -24.65 -11.01
CA SER A 143 14.46 -23.61 -10.53
C SER A 143 13.68 -22.42 -9.98
N ILE A 144 14.37 -21.57 -9.21
CA ILE A 144 13.80 -20.32 -8.72
C ILE A 144 13.42 -19.36 -9.86
N GLU A 145 14.18 -19.34 -10.96
CA GLU A 145 13.83 -18.60 -12.17
C GLU A 145 12.54 -19.10 -12.80
N ALA A 146 12.38 -20.43 -12.93
CA ALA A 146 11.19 -21.01 -13.52
C ALA A 146 9.95 -20.81 -12.62
N ASP A 147 10.13 -20.88 -11.30
CA ASP A 147 9.10 -20.55 -10.32
C ASP A 147 8.67 -19.08 -10.45
N PHE A 148 9.64 -18.17 -10.62
CA PHE A 148 9.39 -16.76 -10.85
C PHE A 148 8.66 -16.51 -12.17
N GLU A 149 9.07 -17.14 -13.26
CA GLU A 149 8.41 -17.01 -14.57
C GLU A 149 6.94 -17.46 -14.51
N ALA A 150 6.67 -18.60 -13.88
CA ALA A 150 5.31 -19.11 -13.69
C ALA A 150 4.45 -18.17 -12.83
N TRP A 151 5.02 -17.60 -11.77
CA TRP A 151 4.32 -16.61 -10.94
C TRP A 151 4.10 -15.28 -11.67
N LYS A 152 5.11 -14.78 -12.40
CA LYS A 152 5.05 -13.56 -13.21
C LYS A 152 3.94 -13.64 -14.25
N ALA A 153 3.82 -14.75 -14.97
CA ALA A 153 2.74 -14.95 -15.94
C ALA A 153 1.35 -14.82 -15.28
N LYS A 154 1.15 -15.44 -14.11
CA LYS A 154 -0.11 -15.32 -13.32
C LYS A 154 -0.35 -13.89 -12.85
N LEU A 155 0.71 -13.19 -12.43
CA LEU A 155 0.63 -11.79 -12.00
C LEU A 155 0.22 -10.88 -13.15
N LEU A 156 0.84 -11.00 -14.33
CA LEU A 156 0.52 -10.17 -15.50
C LEU A 156 -0.93 -10.34 -15.93
N MET A 157 -1.43 -11.58 -16.02
CA MET A 157 -2.85 -11.83 -16.28
C MET A 157 -3.75 -11.16 -15.24
N ARG A 158 -3.35 -11.22 -13.97
CA ARG A 158 -4.11 -10.60 -12.88
C ARG A 158 -4.12 -9.07 -12.97
N LEU A 159 -2.99 -8.46 -13.32
CA LEU A 159 -2.85 -7.02 -13.49
C LEU A 159 -3.70 -6.52 -14.67
N GLN A 160 -3.68 -7.23 -15.80
CA GLN A 160 -4.54 -6.91 -16.96
C GLN A 160 -6.03 -6.98 -16.60
N ALA A 161 -6.46 -8.03 -15.89
CA ALA A 161 -7.84 -8.15 -15.42
C ALA A 161 -8.23 -6.99 -14.49
N LEU A 162 -7.34 -6.60 -13.57
CA LEU A 162 -7.55 -5.46 -12.68
C LEU A 162 -7.63 -4.12 -13.45
N ALA A 163 -6.80 -3.94 -14.47
CA ALA A 163 -6.81 -2.74 -15.32
C ALA A 163 -8.12 -2.61 -16.12
N LYS A 164 -8.73 -3.74 -16.52
CA LYS A 164 -10.04 -3.80 -17.17
C LYS A 164 -11.23 -3.63 -16.21
N GLY A 165 -10.97 -3.50 -14.89
CA GLY A 165 -12.02 -3.37 -13.88
C GLY A 165 -12.63 -4.69 -13.40
N GLU A 166 -12.05 -5.84 -13.75
CA GLU A 166 -12.52 -7.15 -13.28
C GLU A 166 -12.18 -7.33 -11.78
N GLN A 167 -13.13 -6.99 -10.92
CA GLN A 167 -13.14 -7.47 -9.55
C GLN A 167 -13.45 -8.97 -9.56
N LYS A 168 -12.70 -9.76 -8.77
CA LYS A 168 -13.06 -11.16 -8.55
C LYS A 168 -14.51 -11.20 -8.06
N ALA A 169 -15.39 -11.81 -8.84
CA ALA A 169 -16.74 -12.09 -8.42
C ALA A 169 -16.67 -12.88 -7.11
N CYS A 170 -17.39 -12.41 -6.09
CA CYS A 170 -17.60 -13.21 -4.88
C CYS A 170 -18.24 -14.52 -5.35
N SER A 171 -17.60 -15.67 -5.07
CA SER A 171 -18.06 -16.98 -5.55
C SER A 171 -19.36 -17.46 -4.87
N GLY A 172 -20.05 -16.58 -4.14
CA GLY A 172 -21.32 -16.84 -3.46
C GLY A 172 -21.25 -17.86 -2.32
N ARG A 173 -20.11 -18.54 -2.11
CA ARG A 173 -19.93 -19.60 -1.10
C ARG A 173 -19.54 -19.08 0.28
N CYS A 174 -19.95 -17.86 0.63
CA CYS A 174 -19.81 -17.37 1.99
C CYS A 174 -20.90 -18.00 2.87
N LYS A 175 -20.50 -18.93 3.76
CA LYS A 175 -21.39 -19.63 4.72
C LYS A 175 -22.15 -18.71 5.70
N LYS A 176 -21.98 -17.39 5.62
CA LYS A 176 -22.61 -16.39 6.51
C LYS A 176 -23.20 -15.16 5.79
N GLY A 177 -23.68 -15.31 4.56
CA GLY A 177 -24.82 -14.54 4.04
C GLY A 177 -24.81 -12.99 4.00
N GLN A 178 -23.72 -12.28 4.29
CA GLN A 178 -23.70 -10.81 4.19
C GLN A 178 -22.42 -10.30 3.50
N CYS A 179 -22.42 -10.33 2.17
CA CYS A 179 -21.56 -9.46 1.39
C CYS A 179 -22.37 -8.22 0.97
N ARG A 180 -22.20 -7.11 1.69
CA ARG A 180 -22.70 -5.79 1.24
C ARG A 180 -21.71 -5.21 0.22
N SER A 181 -21.94 -5.49 -1.06
CA SER A 181 -21.44 -4.67 -2.16
C SER A 181 -22.62 -4.27 -3.03
N LYS A 182 -23.34 -3.23 -2.61
CA LYS A 182 -24.19 -2.45 -3.50
C LYS A 182 -23.54 -1.07 -3.60
N SER A 183 -22.70 -0.86 -4.61
CA SER A 183 -22.44 0.48 -5.12
C SER A 183 -23.71 0.91 -5.86
N LYS A 184 -24.62 1.59 -5.15
CA LYS A 184 -25.68 2.35 -5.79
C LYS A 184 -25.02 3.59 -6.41
N VAL A 185 -24.93 3.60 -7.73
CA VAL A 185 -24.83 4.84 -8.50
C VAL A 185 -26.20 5.49 -8.41
N SER A 186 -26.28 6.68 -7.82
CA SER A 186 -27.43 7.57 -7.94
C SER A 186 -27.01 8.75 -8.80
N GLN A 187 -27.42 8.71 -10.06
CA GLN A 187 -27.61 9.88 -10.90
C GLN A 187 -29.00 10.47 -10.61
N GLU A 188 -29.17 11.75 -11.02
CA GLU A 188 -30.38 12.58 -11.04
C GLU A 188 -30.63 13.42 -9.76
N ALA A 189 -30.92 14.71 -9.81
CA ALA A 189 -31.15 15.65 -10.91
C ALA A 189 -30.85 17.09 -10.46
N LYS A 190 -30.54 17.95 -11.45
CA LYS A 190 -30.59 19.41 -11.34
C LYS A 190 -32.06 19.85 -11.38
N GLU A 191 -32.46 20.72 -10.46
CA GLU A 191 -33.59 21.62 -10.68
C GLU A 191 -33.12 23.04 -10.34
N GLN A 192 -33.08 23.87 -11.39
CA GLN A 192 -33.13 25.33 -11.32
C GLN A 192 -34.61 25.70 -11.46
N GLU A 193 -35.16 26.41 -10.49
CA GLU A 193 -36.37 27.21 -10.69
C GLU A 193 -36.04 28.69 -10.43
N THR A 194 -36.39 29.50 -11.40
CA THR A 194 -36.32 30.96 -11.46
C THR A 194 -37.73 31.53 -11.36
N SER A 195 -37.95 32.49 -10.45
CA SER A 195 -38.93 33.60 -10.52
C SER A 195 -38.92 34.29 -9.16
N GLU A 196 -39.09 35.60 -8.94
CA GLU A 196 -39.18 36.83 -9.72
C GLU A 196 -39.03 37.97 -8.69
N HIS A 197 -38.67 39.15 -9.15
CA HIS A 197 -38.46 40.40 -8.40
C HIS A 197 -39.66 40.87 -7.55
N VAL A 198 -39.38 41.51 -6.40
CA VAL A 198 -39.94 42.83 -6.02
C VAL A 198 -38.90 43.60 -5.18
N GLU A 199 -38.57 44.82 -5.61
CA GLU A 199 -37.76 45.81 -4.89
C GLU A 199 -38.60 46.58 -3.86
N LYS A 200 -37.98 47.01 -2.74
CA LYS A 200 -38.00 48.41 -2.25
C LYS A 200 -37.12 48.63 -1.01
N GLU A 201 -36.15 49.52 -1.22
CA GLU A 201 -35.56 50.57 -0.37
C GLU A 201 -35.94 50.63 1.13
N GLU A 202 -34.95 50.80 2.02
CA GLU A 202 -34.53 52.13 2.51
C GLU A 202 -33.24 52.05 3.34
N GLU A 203 -32.52 53.17 3.32
CA GLU A 203 -31.17 53.44 3.83
C GLU A 203 -31.11 53.64 5.35
N ASP A 204 -29.94 53.40 5.95
CA ASP A 204 -29.28 54.30 6.92
C ASP A 204 -27.91 53.68 7.27
N PHE A 205 -26.78 54.25 6.82
CA PHE A 205 -26.09 55.42 7.37
C PHE A 205 -25.45 55.17 8.75
N PHE A 206 -24.16 54.77 8.78
CA PHE A 206 -23.05 55.53 9.38
C PHE A 206 -21.70 54.81 9.11
N GLU A 207 -20.81 55.45 8.35
CA GLU A 207 -19.34 55.24 8.42
C GLU A 207 -18.86 55.64 9.82
N THR A 208 -17.78 55.12 10.41
CA THR A 208 -16.40 55.62 10.25
C THR A 208 -15.51 54.71 11.14
N THR A 209 -14.42 54.10 10.63
CA THR A 209 -12.98 54.48 10.82
C THR A 209 -12.60 54.78 12.28
N SER A 210 -11.49 54.39 12.91
CA SER A 210 -10.22 53.73 12.58
C SER A 210 -9.42 53.59 13.90
N GLU A 211 -8.41 52.69 13.91
CA GLU A 211 -7.03 52.82 14.49
C GLU A 211 -6.86 53.19 15.99
N GLU A 212 -6.27 52.33 16.84
CA GLU A 212 -4.83 52.04 17.10
C GLU A 212 -4.10 53.03 18.06
N GLU A 213 -3.12 52.46 18.80
CA GLU A 213 -2.09 53.09 19.67
C GLU A 213 -2.58 53.62 21.05
N SER A 214 -1.85 53.61 22.17
CA SER A 214 -0.55 53.07 22.62
C SER A 214 -0.40 53.43 24.12
N ASP A 215 0.18 52.52 24.92
CA ASP A 215 1.21 52.73 25.95
C ASP A 215 1.16 53.76 27.11
N ILE A 216 1.72 53.27 28.25
CA ILE A 216 2.53 53.92 29.31
C ILE A 216 1.93 54.16 30.73
N GLU A 217 2.61 53.46 31.65
CA GLU A 217 2.98 53.71 33.06
C GLU A 217 1.94 53.98 34.16
N ASN A 218 2.02 53.15 35.20
CA ASN A 218 2.37 53.67 36.53
C ASN A 218 3.11 52.63 37.36
N GLY A 219 4.24 53.05 37.94
CA GLY A 219 5.12 52.22 38.74
C GLY A 219 4.97 52.38 40.26
N ARG A 220 5.73 51.50 40.93
CA ARG A 220 6.36 51.60 42.26
C ARG A 220 5.53 51.45 43.55
N GLY A 221 6.01 50.52 44.36
CA GLY A 221 5.89 50.42 45.83
C GLY A 221 6.39 49.02 46.24
N ALA A 222 7.66 48.80 46.58
CA ALA A 222 8.46 49.21 47.75
C ALA A 222 8.67 48.01 48.72
N ASP A 223 9.92 47.86 49.14
CA ASP A 223 10.49 46.81 50.01
C ASP A 223 9.83 46.64 51.38
N GLN A 224 9.76 45.38 51.84
CA GLN A 224 10.35 44.88 53.10
C GLN A 224 10.24 43.36 53.21
#